data_AF-A0A4Q6BTK8-F1
#
_entry.id   AF-A0A4Q6BTK8-F1
#
_cell.length_a   1.000
_cell.length_b   1.000
_cell.length_c   1.000
_cell.angle_alpha   90.00
_cell.angle_beta   90.00
_cell.angle_gamma   90.00
#
_symmetry.space_group_name_H-M   'P 1'
#
loop_
_entity.id
_entity.type
_entity.pdbx_description
1 polymer ?
#
loop_
_entity_poly.entity_id
_entity_poly.type
_entity_poly.pdbx_seq_one_letter_code
_entity_poly.pdbx_strand_id
1 'polypeptide(L)'
;MLEIDALSPQRAQAPSRMLPPEWIAQIAALNPRFIVPSSCQFIQEDWSWQRQRYFPISYAQFEAEMVNLNRTSSFSAKTVRLNPGTSIELSPKAFKDSAPLSWIQPIGDQNVDYTFDLNDPADSIAEISKRLGPLTQKQRDRVSSFCREELTARYSELECVEPYFDQPRRWQLDVYDSAGQFEKFHYVVKGNELTPQSSAETQGEPEWLTEIPASKLFNALENGEALNSLYIRINDTRFSARVEQELEKTEADLLNDPLLRVLYEGKFGTYQKAQLRKLKAKNEV
;
A
#
# COMPACT_ATOMS: atom_id res chain seq x y z
N MET A 1 4.37 -8.29 5.36
CA MET A 1 4.13 -7.43 4.19
C MET A 1 4.56 -6.04 4.58
N LEU A 2 5.39 -5.39 3.78
CA LEU A 2 6.04 -4.12 4.16
C LEU A 2 5.31 -2.94 3.50
N GLU A 3 4.05 -2.77 3.88
CA GLU A 3 3.19 -1.73 3.32
C GLU A 3 3.77 -0.34 3.55
N ILE A 4 4.25 -0.07 4.76
CA ILE A 4 4.83 1.23 5.14
C ILE A 4 6.14 1.49 4.40
N ASP A 5 7.02 0.49 4.29
CA ASP A 5 8.29 0.64 3.57
C ASP A 5 8.09 0.88 2.07
N ALA A 6 6.99 0.40 1.49
CA ALA A 6 6.63 0.67 0.10
C ALA A 6 6.20 2.14 -0.12
N LEU A 7 5.71 2.83 0.92
CA LEU A 7 5.36 4.26 0.88
C LEU A 7 6.59 5.16 0.97
N SER A 8 7.67 4.74 1.63
CA SER A 8 8.91 5.51 1.75
C SER A 8 10.17 4.67 1.46
N PRO A 9 10.38 4.22 0.21
CA PRO A 9 11.44 3.27 -0.15
C PRO A 9 12.87 3.68 0.24
N GLN A 10 13.19 4.97 0.30
CA GLN A 10 14.51 5.49 0.69
C GLN A 10 14.71 5.55 2.21
N ARG A 11 13.61 5.49 2.97
CA ARG A 11 13.62 5.43 4.43
C ARG A 11 13.51 4.01 4.97
N ALA A 12 13.02 3.08 4.14
CA ALA A 12 12.89 1.67 4.48
C ALA A 12 14.22 1.08 4.98
N GLN A 13 14.17 0.39 6.10
CA GLN A 13 15.28 -0.42 6.58
C GLN A 13 15.29 -1.76 5.86
N ALA A 14 16.46 -2.41 5.77
CA ALA A 14 16.55 -3.75 5.21
C ALA A 14 15.77 -4.73 6.11
N PRO A 15 14.65 -5.31 5.64
CA PRO A 15 13.87 -6.22 6.45
C PRO A 15 14.58 -7.56 6.58
N SER A 16 14.28 -8.28 7.66
CA SER A 16 14.67 -9.68 7.77
C SER A 16 14.01 -10.51 6.66
N ARG A 17 14.81 -11.37 6.01
CA ARG A 17 14.31 -12.41 5.09
C ARG A 17 14.01 -13.73 5.82
N MET A 18 14.24 -13.78 7.12
CA MET A 18 13.94 -14.91 7.99
C MET A 18 12.59 -14.71 8.68
N LEU A 19 11.99 -15.81 9.15
CA LEU A 19 10.78 -15.73 9.95
C LEU A 19 11.03 -14.92 11.23
N PRO A 20 10.12 -14.00 11.60
CA PRO A 20 10.23 -13.27 12.86
C PRO A 20 10.29 -14.24 14.06
N PRO A 21 11.18 -14.03 15.06
CA PRO A 21 11.31 -14.92 16.21
C PRO A 21 10.00 -15.16 16.97
N GLU A 22 9.15 -14.15 17.05
CA GLU A 22 7.83 -14.24 17.67
C GLU A 22 6.87 -15.15 16.88
N TRP A 23 6.96 -15.18 15.55
CA TRP A 23 6.19 -16.13 14.73
C TRP A 23 6.65 -17.55 14.98
N ILE A 24 7.97 -17.77 15.08
CA ILE A 24 8.54 -19.09 15.39
C ILE A 24 8.02 -19.57 16.75
N ALA A 25 8.05 -18.71 17.78
CA ALA A 25 7.54 -19.04 19.10
C ALA A 25 6.03 -19.35 19.09
N GLN A 26 5.23 -18.56 18.37
CA GLN A 26 3.79 -18.79 18.21
C GLN A 26 3.49 -20.11 17.50
N ILE A 27 4.19 -20.39 16.40
CA ILE A 27 4.05 -21.63 15.64
C ILE A 27 4.38 -22.84 16.52
N ALA A 28 5.47 -22.76 17.29
CA ALA A 28 5.85 -23.82 18.23
C ALA A 28 4.79 -24.04 19.31
N ALA A 29 4.24 -22.96 19.88
CA ALA A 29 3.20 -23.04 20.91
C ALA A 29 1.86 -23.62 20.38
N LEU A 30 1.48 -23.26 19.15
CA LEU A 30 0.26 -23.75 18.52
C LEU A 30 0.37 -25.20 18.05
N ASN A 31 1.60 -25.66 17.76
CA ASN A 31 1.90 -27.00 17.24
C ASN A 31 0.92 -27.47 16.13
N PRO A 32 0.70 -26.66 15.07
CA PRO A 32 -0.20 -27.03 13.99
C PRO A 32 0.25 -28.27 13.24
N ARG A 33 -0.71 -29.00 12.68
CA ARG A 33 -0.43 -30.09 11.72
C ARG A 33 -0.09 -29.56 10.33
N PHE A 34 -0.69 -28.43 9.96
CA PHE A 34 -0.55 -27.80 8.65
C PHE A 34 -0.44 -26.29 8.80
N ILE A 35 0.42 -25.67 8.00
CA ILE A 35 0.53 -24.21 7.88
C ILE A 35 0.28 -23.83 6.44
N VAL A 36 -0.66 -22.90 6.23
CA VAL A 36 -0.99 -22.39 4.90
C VAL A 36 -0.51 -20.95 4.82
N PRO A 37 0.62 -20.66 4.12
CA PRO A 37 1.02 -19.30 3.86
C PRO A 37 0.02 -18.68 2.87
N SER A 38 -0.59 -17.55 3.22
CA SER A 38 -1.49 -16.81 2.35
C SER A 38 -1.11 -15.34 2.30
N SER A 39 -0.93 -14.81 1.10
CA SER A 39 -0.63 -13.40 0.85
C SER A 39 -1.53 -12.82 -0.24
N CYS A 40 -2.71 -13.42 -0.46
CA CYS A 40 -3.63 -13.11 -1.57
C CYS A 40 -3.02 -13.22 -3.00
N GLN A 41 -1.77 -13.68 -3.12
CA GLN A 41 -1.01 -13.74 -4.38
C GLN A 41 -1.06 -12.43 -5.18
N PHE A 42 -0.72 -11.31 -4.53
CA PHE A 42 -0.70 -10.02 -5.22
C PHE A 42 0.31 -10.01 -6.36
N ILE A 43 -0.17 -9.79 -7.57
CA ILE A 43 0.67 -9.58 -8.75
C ILE A 43 0.70 -8.08 -9.00
N GLN A 44 1.85 -7.47 -8.73
CA GLN A 44 2.13 -6.09 -9.10
C GLN A 44 2.65 -6.04 -10.54
N GLU A 45 2.46 -4.91 -11.22
CA GLU A 45 2.95 -4.69 -12.58
C GLU A 45 4.46 -4.96 -12.68
N ASP A 46 4.91 -5.52 -13.80
CA ASP A 46 6.29 -5.98 -13.95
C ASP A 46 7.34 -4.87 -13.75
N TRP A 47 6.95 -3.64 -14.04
CA TRP A 47 7.77 -2.43 -13.93
C TRP A 47 7.67 -1.72 -12.59
N SER A 48 6.79 -2.17 -11.69
CA SER A 48 6.52 -1.49 -10.43
C SER A 48 7.57 -1.84 -9.37
N TRP A 49 8.14 -0.82 -8.72
CA TRP A 49 9.03 -1.00 -7.57
C TRP A 49 8.36 -1.77 -6.43
N GLN A 50 7.03 -1.68 -6.31
CA GLN A 50 6.29 -2.40 -5.28
C GLN A 50 6.43 -3.92 -5.45
N ARG A 51 6.55 -4.41 -6.70
CA ARG A 51 6.76 -5.84 -7.00
C ARG A 51 7.93 -6.43 -6.23
N GLN A 52 8.99 -5.64 -6.04
CA GLN A 52 10.24 -6.10 -5.41
C GLN A 52 10.39 -5.69 -3.95
N ARG A 53 9.44 -4.93 -3.39
CA ARG A 53 9.54 -4.36 -2.03
C ARG A 53 8.44 -4.80 -1.07
N TYR A 54 7.33 -5.34 -1.56
CA TYR A 54 6.17 -5.65 -0.72
C TYR A 54 6.35 -6.92 0.15
N PHE A 55 7.05 -7.92 -0.39
CA PHE A 55 7.16 -9.26 0.21
C PHE A 55 8.62 -9.68 0.42
N PRO A 56 9.20 -9.43 1.60
CA PRO A 56 10.60 -9.79 1.90
C PRO A 56 10.84 -11.29 2.04
N ILE A 57 9.79 -12.04 2.39
CA ILE A 57 9.82 -13.50 2.53
C ILE A 57 8.95 -14.07 1.40
N SER A 58 9.60 -14.70 0.43
CA SER A 58 8.93 -15.40 -0.67
C SER A 58 8.25 -16.69 -0.16
N TYR A 59 7.36 -17.29 -0.95
CA TYR A 59 6.79 -18.60 -0.64
C TYR A 59 7.88 -19.67 -0.53
N ALA A 60 8.86 -19.66 -1.44
CA ALA A 60 9.99 -20.59 -1.38
C ALA A 60 10.87 -20.37 -0.15
N GLN A 61 11.16 -19.11 0.21
CA GLN A 61 11.92 -18.79 1.42
C GLN A 61 11.17 -19.21 2.68
N PHE A 62 9.85 -18.94 2.76
CA PHE A 62 9.01 -19.38 3.87
C PHE A 62 9.06 -20.91 4.02
N GLU A 63 8.92 -21.65 2.93
CA GLU A 63 9.00 -23.11 2.95
C GLU A 63 10.37 -23.61 3.45
N ALA A 64 11.46 -22.99 3.00
CA ALA A 64 12.81 -23.32 3.46
C ALA A 64 12.99 -23.09 4.98
N GLU A 65 12.50 -21.96 5.49
CA GLU A 65 12.51 -21.64 6.93
C GLU A 65 11.71 -22.67 7.74
N MET A 66 10.51 -23.04 7.28
CA MET A 66 9.69 -24.06 7.93
C MET A 66 10.35 -25.44 7.93
N VAL A 67 11.00 -25.83 6.84
CA VAL A 67 11.78 -27.07 6.76
C VAL A 67 12.96 -27.03 7.74
N ASN A 68 13.62 -25.88 7.89
CA ASN A 68 14.71 -25.72 8.86
C ASN A 68 14.20 -25.82 10.31
N LEU A 69 13.05 -25.22 10.62
CA LEU A 69 12.40 -25.34 11.93
C LEU A 69 12.04 -26.79 12.26
N ASN A 70 11.48 -27.53 11.31
CA ASN A 70 11.17 -28.96 11.47
C ASN A 70 12.42 -29.82 11.75
N ARG A 71 13.61 -29.38 11.30
CA ARG A 71 14.87 -30.10 11.57
C ARG A 71 15.49 -29.75 12.92
N THR A 72 15.36 -28.50 13.34
CA THR A 72 16.06 -27.95 14.52
C THR A 72 15.22 -27.95 15.78
N SER A 73 13.94 -28.29 15.69
CA SER A 73 13.01 -28.35 16.82
C SER A 73 12.09 -29.58 16.76
N SER A 74 11.33 -29.86 17.82
CA SER A 74 10.33 -30.94 17.84
C SER A 74 9.05 -30.60 17.05
N PHE A 75 9.12 -29.56 16.22
CA PHE A 75 8.04 -29.08 15.38
C PHE A 75 7.90 -29.95 14.12
N SER A 76 6.67 -30.21 13.67
CA SER A 76 6.41 -31.14 12.54
C SER A 76 5.30 -30.72 11.59
N ALA A 77 4.96 -29.43 11.54
CA ALA A 77 3.90 -28.99 10.63
C ALA A 77 4.32 -29.14 9.17
N LYS A 78 3.35 -29.53 8.34
CA LYS A 78 3.50 -29.50 6.88
C LYS A 78 3.07 -28.14 6.34
N THR A 79 3.97 -27.46 5.64
CA THR A 79 3.62 -26.29 4.84
C THR A 79 2.77 -26.73 3.65
N VAL A 80 1.62 -26.09 3.44
CA VAL A 80 0.74 -26.37 2.30
C VAL A 80 0.38 -25.08 1.59
N ARG A 81 0.82 -24.94 0.34
CA ARG A 81 0.48 -23.82 -0.52
C ARG A 81 -0.88 -24.07 -1.19
N LEU A 82 -1.85 -23.19 -0.93
CA LEU A 82 -3.15 -23.20 -1.60
C LEU A 82 -3.19 -22.08 -2.63
N ASN A 83 -3.04 -22.44 -3.90
CA ASN A 83 -3.19 -21.50 -5.01
C ASN A 83 -4.68 -21.17 -5.25
N PRO A 84 -5.00 -20.07 -5.95
CA PRO A 84 -6.37 -19.74 -6.33
C PRO A 84 -7.04 -20.91 -7.08
N GLY A 85 -8.24 -21.27 -6.64
CA GLY A 85 -9.01 -22.41 -7.17
C GLY A 85 -8.61 -23.78 -6.62
N THR A 86 -7.49 -23.90 -5.88
CA THR A 86 -7.16 -25.14 -5.17
C THR A 86 -8.17 -25.41 -4.07
N SER A 87 -8.68 -26.65 -4.02
CA SER A 87 -9.64 -27.09 -3.02
C SER A 87 -9.08 -28.27 -2.23
N ILE A 88 -9.42 -28.33 -0.95
CA ILE A 88 -8.96 -29.37 -0.04
C ILE A 88 -10.10 -29.89 0.81
N GLU A 89 -10.01 -31.15 1.19
CA GLU A 89 -10.85 -31.78 2.19
C GLU A 89 -10.08 -31.94 3.48
N LEU A 90 -10.54 -31.25 4.53
CA LEU A 90 -10.01 -31.36 5.87
C LEU A 90 -10.89 -32.32 6.69
N SER A 91 -10.27 -33.30 7.32
CA SER A 91 -10.90 -34.17 8.30
C SER A 91 -10.04 -34.26 9.57
N PRO A 92 -10.55 -34.81 10.69
CA PRO A 92 -9.76 -34.96 11.92
C PRO A 92 -8.47 -35.76 11.72
N LYS A 93 -8.40 -36.62 10.68
CA LYS A 93 -7.24 -37.50 10.45
C LYS A 93 -6.45 -37.16 9.19
N ALA A 94 -7.05 -36.51 8.20
CA ALA A 94 -6.44 -36.32 6.90
C ALA A 94 -6.63 -34.92 6.34
N PHE A 95 -5.63 -34.52 5.58
CA PHE A 95 -5.64 -33.41 4.63
C PHE A 95 -5.53 -34.04 3.25
N LYS A 96 -6.50 -33.80 2.38
CA LYS A 96 -6.53 -34.36 1.02
C LYS A 96 -6.83 -33.28 0.00
N ASP A 97 -6.15 -33.35 -1.13
CA ASP A 97 -6.49 -32.52 -2.28
C ASP A 97 -7.88 -32.92 -2.79
N SER A 98 -8.68 -31.92 -3.17
CA SER A 98 -10.01 -32.11 -3.75
C SER A 98 -10.08 -31.44 -5.11
N ALA A 99 -11.10 -31.77 -5.89
CA ALA A 99 -11.30 -31.17 -7.21
C ALA A 99 -11.49 -29.64 -7.06
N PRO A 100 -10.86 -28.83 -7.93
CA PRO A 100 -11.12 -27.40 -7.98
C PRO A 100 -12.62 -27.09 -8.10
N LEU A 101 -13.06 -25.97 -7.50
CA LEU A 101 -14.44 -25.53 -7.63
C LEU A 101 -14.72 -25.18 -9.09
N SER A 102 -15.76 -25.79 -9.67
CA SER A 102 -16.07 -25.69 -11.11
C SER A 102 -16.40 -24.28 -11.60
N TRP A 103 -16.74 -23.38 -10.69
CA TRP A 103 -17.05 -21.98 -10.96
C TRP A 103 -15.86 -21.03 -10.76
N ILE A 104 -14.71 -21.55 -10.33
CA ILE A 104 -13.47 -20.77 -10.25
C ILE A 104 -12.62 -21.08 -11.48
N GLN A 105 -12.30 -20.02 -12.24
CA GLN A 105 -11.40 -20.08 -13.38
C GLN A 105 -10.15 -19.24 -13.08
N PRO A 106 -9.01 -19.87 -12.74
CA PRO A 106 -7.76 -19.14 -12.57
C PRO A 106 -7.32 -18.53 -13.89
N ILE A 107 -6.74 -17.32 -13.84
CA ILE A 107 -6.20 -16.61 -15.00
C ILE A 107 -4.70 -16.40 -14.76
N GLY A 108 -3.88 -16.79 -15.73
CA GLY A 108 -2.42 -16.65 -15.66
C GLY A 108 -1.75 -17.71 -14.80
N ASP A 109 -0.45 -17.53 -14.53
CA ASP A 109 0.32 -18.42 -13.66
C ASP A 109 -0.11 -18.28 -12.20
N GLN A 110 -0.36 -19.40 -11.54
CA GLN A 110 -0.79 -19.48 -10.15
C GLN A 110 0.38 -19.80 -9.19
N ASN A 111 1.54 -20.18 -9.75
CA ASN A 111 2.76 -20.44 -9.00
C ASN A 111 3.59 -19.16 -8.84
N VAL A 112 2.93 -18.07 -8.44
CA VAL A 112 3.58 -16.79 -8.16
C VAL A 112 4.58 -16.97 -7.02
N ASP A 113 5.81 -16.48 -7.19
CA ASP A 113 6.70 -16.25 -6.07
C ASP A 113 7.25 -14.83 -6.13
N TYR A 114 7.66 -14.31 -4.98
CA TYR A 114 8.09 -12.93 -4.85
C TYR A 114 9.60 -12.82 -4.89
N THR A 115 10.08 -11.83 -5.63
CA THR A 115 11.48 -11.40 -5.57
C THR A 115 11.53 -10.20 -4.64
N PHE A 116 12.50 -10.18 -3.73
CA PHE A 116 12.75 -9.03 -2.87
C PHE A 116 14.14 -8.47 -3.13
N ASP A 117 14.20 -7.23 -3.60
CA ASP A 117 15.45 -6.52 -3.87
C ASP A 117 15.34 -5.06 -3.44
N LEU A 118 16.27 -4.64 -2.59
CA LEU A 118 16.39 -3.24 -2.15
C LEU A 118 17.41 -2.46 -2.98
N ASN A 119 18.25 -3.17 -3.75
CA ASN A 119 19.26 -2.55 -4.61
C ASN A 119 18.66 -2.09 -5.93
N ASP A 120 17.50 -2.61 -6.33
CA ASP A 120 16.77 -2.08 -7.49
C ASP A 120 16.22 -0.69 -7.14
N PRO A 121 16.67 0.38 -7.85
CA PRO A 121 16.19 1.72 -7.60
C PRO A 121 14.68 1.80 -7.81
N ALA A 122 13.96 2.39 -6.85
CA ALA A 122 12.54 2.62 -7.01
C ALA A 122 12.30 3.74 -8.04
N ASP A 123 11.60 3.42 -9.14
CA ASP A 123 11.16 4.38 -10.17
C ASP A 123 10.45 5.58 -9.53
N SER A 124 10.81 6.81 -9.91
CA SER A 124 10.16 8.02 -9.39
C SER A 124 8.67 8.08 -9.79
N ILE A 125 7.85 8.79 -9.01
CA ILE A 125 6.41 8.95 -9.33
C ILE A 125 6.22 9.54 -10.73
N ALA A 126 7.13 10.39 -11.21
CA ALA A 126 7.11 10.88 -12.58
C ALA A 126 7.22 9.75 -13.63
N GLU A 127 8.17 8.82 -13.47
CA GLU A 127 8.33 7.69 -14.39
C GLU A 127 7.17 6.70 -14.32
N ILE A 128 6.65 6.44 -13.12
CA ILE A 128 5.45 5.62 -12.94
C ILE A 128 4.25 6.26 -13.63
N SER A 129 4.07 7.57 -13.47
CA SER A 129 2.93 8.28 -14.04
C SER A 129 2.93 8.21 -15.56
N LYS A 130 4.09 8.19 -16.22
CA LYS A 130 4.21 7.97 -17.68
C LYS A 130 3.73 6.60 -18.15
N ARG A 131 3.76 5.60 -17.29
CA ARG A 131 3.25 4.24 -17.57
C ARG A 131 1.75 4.13 -17.31
N LEU A 132 1.17 5.10 -16.60
CA LEU A 132 -0.25 5.17 -16.32
C LEU A 132 -0.95 5.97 -17.43
N GLY A 133 -2.07 5.44 -17.92
CA GLY A 133 -2.82 6.07 -19.01
C GLY A 133 -3.28 7.50 -18.67
N PRO A 134 -3.41 8.40 -19.68
CA PRO A 134 -3.79 9.79 -19.45
C PRO A 134 -5.23 9.88 -18.93
N LEU A 135 -5.46 10.86 -18.05
CA LEU A 135 -6.80 11.27 -17.67
C LEU A 135 -7.48 12.07 -18.80
N THR A 136 -8.80 11.97 -18.91
CA THR A 136 -9.61 12.92 -19.69
C THR A 136 -9.64 14.28 -19.00
N GLN A 137 -10.02 15.36 -19.70
CA GLN A 137 -10.10 16.70 -19.11
C GLN A 137 -11.00 16.72 -17.87
N LYS A 138 -12.20 16.13 -17.96
CA LYS A 138 -13.15 16.04 -16.83
C LYS A 138 -12.54 15.35 -15.61
N GLN A 139 -11.72 14.32 -15.82
CA GLN A 139 -11.07 13.61 -14.72
C GLN A 139 -9.93 14.44 -14.11
N ARG A 140 -9.18 15.20 -14.92
CA ARG A 140 -8.20 16.17 -14.42
C ARG A 140 -8.87 17.26 -13.58
N ASP A 141 -9.96 17.84 -14.08
CA ASP A 141 -10.71 18.88 -13.37
C ASP A 141 -11.23 18.36 -12.03
N ARG A 142 -11.71 17.11 -11.99
CA ARG A 142 -12.13 16.43 -10.76
C ARG A 142 -11.01 16.32 -9.73
N VAL A 143 -9.81 15.93 -10.15
CA VAL A 143 -8.63 15.83 -9.27
C VAL A 143 -8.21 17.21 -8.77
N SER A 144 -8.17 18.21 -9.64
CA SER A 144 -7.78 19.58 -9.26
C SER A 144 -8.78 20.19 -8.28
N SER A 145 -10.09 20.06 -8.52
CA SER A 145 -11.14 20.51 -7.59
C SER A 145 -11.07 19.77 -6.25
N PHE A 146 -10.78 18.46 -6.25
CA PHE A 146 -10.57 17.73 -5.00
C PHE A 146 -9.44 18.35 -4.16
N CYS A 147 -8.26 18.54 -4.76
CA CYS A 147 -7.10 19.10 -4.06
C CYS A 147 -7.40 20.54 -3.58
N ARG A 148 -7.97 21.38 -4.43
CA ARG A 148 -8.15 22.82 -4.13
C ARG A 148 -9.30 23.12 -3.18
N GLU A 149 -10.38 22.34 -3.22
CA GLU A 149 -11.67 22.74 -2.64
C GLU A 149 -12.22 21.71 -1.65
N GLU A 150 -12.05 20.41 -1.91
CA GLU A 150 -12.69 19.36 -1.08
C GLU A 150 -11.77 18.78 -0.01
N LEU A 151 -10.46 18.75 -0.25
CA LEU A 151 -9.49 18.06 0.61
C LEU A 151 -9.51 18.62 2.05
N THR A 152 -9.55 19.95 2.18
CA THR A 152 -9.57 20.67 3.46
C THR A 152 -10.82 20.39 4.27
N ALA A 153 -11.99 20.46 3.61
CA ALA A 153 -13.27 20.17 4.24
C ALA A 153 -13.39 18.71 4.69
N ARG A 154 -12.85 17.76 3.91
CA ARG A 154 -12.87 16.34 4.30
C ARG A 154 -11.89 16.03 5.41
N TYR A 155 -10.73 16.68 5.42
CA TYR A 155 -9.73 16.46 6.46
C TYR A 155 -10.21 16.94 7.84
N SER A 156 -10.96 18.05 7.89
CA SER A 156 -11.49 18.57 9.16
C SER A 156 -12.57 17.71 9.82
N GLU A 157 -13.20 16.81 9.06
CA GLU A 157 -14.15 15.82 9.56
C GLU A 157 -13.46 14.63 10.25
N LEU A 158 -12.14 14.48 10.10
CA LEU A 158 -11.37 13.38 10.65
C LEU A 158 -10.95 13.66 12.10
N GLU A 159 -10.75 12.60 12.88
CA GLU A 159 -10.17 12.71 14.21
C GLU A 159 -8.68 13.06 14.13
N CYS A 160 -8.12 13.78 15.10
CA CYS A 160 -6.67 13.99 15.12
C CYS A 160 -5.98 12.79 15.79
N VAL A 161 -5.11 12.10 15.06
CA VAL A 161 -4.44 10.87 15.55
C VAL A 161 -2.91 10.91 15.45
N GLU A 162 -2.33 11.90 14.77
CA GLU A 162 -0.89 11.97 14.48
C GLU A 162 -0.22 13.09 15.28
N PRO A 163 0.55 12.75 16.35
CA PRO A 163 1.20 13.73 17.21
C PRO A 163 2.18 14.66 16.47
N TYR A 164 2.74 14.22 15.34
CA TYR A 164 3.61 15.07 14.53
C TYR A 164 2.93 16.38 14.08
N PHE A 165 1.60 16.33 13.89
CA PHE A 165 0.76 17.46 13.49
C PHE A 165 0.18 18.26 14.66
N ASP A 166 0.52 17.95 15.92
CA ASP A 166 0.12 18.79 17.07
C ASP A 166 0.68 20.23 16.95
N GLN A 167 1.80 20.37 16.24
CA GLN A 167 2.36 21.64 15.81
C GLN A 167 2.03 21.91 14.35
N PRO A 168 1.94 23.19 13.93
CA PRO A 168 1.77 23.51 12.51
C PRO A 168 2.93 22.96 11.67
N ARG A 169 2.62 22.14 10.66
CA ARG A 169 3.58 21.59 9.71
C ARG A 169 3.23 21.99 8.28
N ARG A 170 4.25 22.34 7.49
CA ARG A 170 4.08 22.54 6.04
C ARG A 170 3.97 21.19 5.34
N TRP A 171 2.82 20.92 4.76
CA TRP A 171 2.57 19.74 3.95
C TRP A 171 2.50 20.11 2.47
N GLN A 172 3.25 19.37 1.64
CA GLN A 172 3.20 19.49 0.19
C GLN A 172 2.64 18.20 -0.42
N LEU A 173 1.67 18.35 -1.33
CA LEU A 173 1.13 17.30 -2.15
C LEU A 173 1.49 17.56 -3.61
N ASP A 174 2.24 16.64 -4.21
CA ASP A 174 2.63 16.67 -5.63
C ASP A 174 1.81 15.66 -6.41
N VAL A 175 1.05 16.15 -7.39
CA VAL A 175 0.16 15.33 -8.22
C VAL A 175 0.71 15.27 -9.64
N TYR A 176 1.13 14.07 -10.07
CA TYR A 176 1.82 13.86 -11.34
C TYR A 176 0.87 13.43 -12.47
N ASP A 177 1.02 14.04 -13.64
CA ASP A 177 0.29 13.66 -14.85
C ASP A 177 1.02 12.55 -15.65
N SER A 178 0.38 12.09 -16.73
CA SER A 178 0.94 11.03 -17.58
C SER A 178 2.16 11.46 -18.41
N ALA A 179 2.56 12.73 -18.37
CA ALA A 179 3.83 13.19 -18.94
C ALA A 179 4.95 13.23 -17.88
N GLY A 180 4.64 12.90 -16.62
CA GLY A 180 5.53 13.03 -15.48
C GLY A 180 5.74 14.47 -15.04
N GLN A 181 4.91 15.41 -15.51
CA GLN A 181 4.83 16.76 -14.96
C GLN A 181 3.93 16.75 -13.73
N PHE A 182 4.07 17.71 -12.83
CA PHE A 182 3.27 17.72 -11.62
C PHE A 182 2.81 19.12 -11.23
N GLU A 183 1.70 19.13 -10.50
CA GLU A 183 1.16 20.30 -9.84
C GLU A 183 1.41 20.18 -8.33
N LYS A 184 1.93 21.25 -7.74
CA LYS A 184 2.19 21.34 -6.29
C LYS A 184 1.01 21.98 -5.58
N PHE A 185 0.53 21.32 -4.54
CA PHE A 185 -0.43 21.88 -3.60
C PHE A 185 0.20 22.00 -2.24
N HIS A 186 0.12 23.17 -1.63
CA HIS A 186 0.74 23.44 -0.34
C HIS A 186 -0.33 23.70 0.70
N TYR A 187 -0.12 23.14 1.88
CA TYR A 187 -1.01 23.27 3.03
C TYR A 187 -0.20 23.46 4.31
N VAL A 188 -0.86 24.01 5.33
CA VAL A 188 -0.43 23.90 6.72
C VAL A 188 -1.39 22.95 7.42
N VAL A 189 -0.83 21.90 8.03
CA VAL A 189 -1.56 20.94 8.86
C VAL A 189 -1.32 21.28 10.32
N LYS A 190 -2.38 21.37 11.12
CA LYS A 190 -2.31 21.45 12.58
C LYS A 190 -3.48 20.69 13.19
N GLY A 191 -3.21 19.55 13.80
CA GLY A 191 -4.23 18.62 14.26
C GLY A 191 -5.12 18.18 13.10
N ASN A 192 -6.42 18.45 13.21
CA ASN A 192 -7.42 18.22 12.16
C ASN A 192 -7.68 19.45 11.27
N GLU A 193 -6.92 20.53 11.42
CA GLU A 193 -7.03 21.70 10.54
C GLU A 193 -6.06 21.58 9.36
N LEU A 194 -6.60 21.73 8.15
CA LEU A 194 -5.83 21.78 6.92
C LEU A 194 -6.10 23.10 6.20
N THR A 195 -5.11 23.98 6.15
CA THR A 195 -5.24 25.32 5.55
C THR A 195 -4.45 25.39 4.24
N PRO A 196 -5.09 25.66 3.09
CA PRO A 196 -4.37 25.81 1.83
C PRO A 196 -3.50 27.06 1.86
N GLN A 197 -2.31 26.99 1.27
CA GLN A 197 -1.38 28.10 1.17
C GLN A 197 -1.25 28.53 -0.29
N SER A 198 -1.21 29.85 -0.53
CA SER A 198 -0.90 30.36 -1.85
C SER A 198 0.60 30.18 -2.16
N SER A 199 0.94 29.96 -3.42
CA SER A 199 2.33 29.72 -3.85
C SER A 199 3.29 30.88 -3.54
N ALA A 200 2.76 32.09 -3.28
CA ALA A 200 3.55 33.26 -2.91
C ALA A 200 3.87 33.35 -1.40
N GLU A 201 3.06 32.70 -0.55
CA GLU A 201 3.20 32.71 0.91
C GLU A 201 4.05 31.53 1.43
N THR A 202 4.23 30.50 0.62
CA THR A 202 5.11 29.34 0.90
C THR A 202 6.58 29.67 0.75
N GLN A 203 7.14 30.46 1.67
CA GLN A 203 8.59 30.55 1.85
C GLN A 203 9.04 29.47 2.85
N GLY A 204 9.30 28.26 2.37
CA GLY A 204 9.91 27.20 3.17
C GLY A 204 9.82 25.83 2.53
N GLU A 205 10.82 24.99 2.79
CA GLU A 205 10.79 23.58 2.40
C GLU A 205 9.65 22.85 3.14
N PRO A 206 9.03 21.84 2.50
CA PRO A 206 8.02 21.00 3.15
C PRO A 206 8.60 20.26 4.36
N GLU A 207 7.77 20.06 5.36
CA GLU A 207 8.05 19.24 6.55
C GLU A 207 7.37 17.87 6.44
N TRP A 208 6.43 17.74 5.51
CA TRP A 208 5.80 16.50 5.08
C TRP A 208 5.57 16.56 3.56
N LEU A 209 5.86 15.49 2.84
CA LEU A 209 5.74 15.42 1.38
C LEU A 209 4.94 14.18 0.97
N THR A 210 3.99 14.37 0.07
CA THR A 210 3.19 13.29 -0.51
C THR A 210 3.22 13.41 -2.02
N GLU A 211 3.54 12.33 -2.72
CA GLU A 211 3.62 12.29 -4.18
C GLU A 211 2.71 11.18 -4.72
N ILE A 212 1.88 11.51 -5.71
CA ILE A 212 0.91 10.55 -6.26
C ILE A 212 0.63 10.79 -7.76
N PRO A 213 0.44 9.74 -8.57
CA PRO A 213 -0.10 9.88 -9.92
C PRO A 213 -1.56 10.36 -9.90
N ALA A 214 -1.88 11.36 -10.72
CA ALA A 214 -3.23 11.92 -10.86
C ALA A 214 -4.26 10.84 -11.22
N SER A 215 -3.89 9.87 -12.06
CA SER A 215 -4.76 8.78 -12.48
C SER A 215 -5.16 7.86 -11.32
N LYS A 216 -4.22 7.60 -10.40
CA LYS A 216 -4.45 6.80 -9.19
C LYS A 216 -5.25 7.58 -8.15
N LEU A 217 -4.97 8.87 -7.98
CA LEU A 217 -5.80 9.74 -7.14
C LEU A 217 -7.25 9.80 -7.63
N PHE A 218 -7.46 9.99 -8.94
CA PHE A 218 -8.80 9.93 -9.54
C PHE A 218 -9.50 8.59 -9.25
N ASN A 219 -8.79 7.48 -9.43
CA ASN A 219 -9.36 6.16 -9.16
C ASN A 219 -9.68 5.95 -7.68
N ALA A 220 -8.88 6.46 -6.75
CA ALA A 220 -9.19 6.38 -5.32
C ALA A 220 -10.48 7.14 -4.99
N LEU A 221 -10.68 8.30 -5.60
CA LEU A 221 -11.88 9.12 -5.42
C LEU A 221 -13.13 8.47 -6.02
N GLU A 222 -13.04 7.91 -7.23
CA GLU A 222 -14.23 7.57 -8.02
C GLU A 222 -14.42 6.06 -8.28
N ASN A 223 -13.33 5.30 -8.29
CA ASN A 223 -13.30 3.89 -8.70
C ASN A 223 -12.97 2.91 -7.58
N GLY A 224 -12.65 3.41 -6.38
CA GLY A 224 -12.24 2.60 -5.23
C GLY A 224 -10.89 1.94 -5.42
N GLU A 225 -9.90 2.66 -5.96
CA GLU A 225 -8.49 2.22 -5.92
C GLU A 225 -8.12 1.80 -4.48
N ALA A 226 -7.35 0.71 -4.36
CA ALA A 226 -6.86 0.24 -3.07
C ALA A 226 -5.52 0.89 -2.74
N LEU A 227 -5.17 0.94 -1.44
CA LEU A 227 -3.90 1.54 -0.99
C LEU A 227 -2.69 0.87 -1.65
N ASN A 228 -2.72 -0.46 -1.76
CA ASN A 228 -1.66 -1.28 -2.34
C ASN A 228 -1.53 -1.18 -3.87
N SER A 229 -2.39 -0.39 -4.53
CA SER A 229 -2.33 -0.11 -5.97
C SER A 229 -2.30 1.40 -6.28
N LEU A 230 -2.16 2.25 -5.25
CA LEU A 230 -2.23 3.72 -5.37
C LEU A 230 -0.96 4.35 -5.95
N TYR A 231 0.19 3.66 -5.85
CA TYR A 231 1.50 4.19 -6.24
C TYR A 231 1.82 5.55 -5.62
N ILE A 232 1.69 5.64 -4.30
CA ILE A 232 1.96 6.86 -3.52
C ILE A 232 3.35 6.77 -2.86
N ARG A 233 4.04 7.91 -2.76
CA ARG A 233 5.22 8.08 -1.91
C ARG A 233 4.93 9.10 -0.82
N ILE A 234 5.35 8.81 0.40
CA ILE A 234 5.17 9.68 1.56
C ILE A 234 6.52 9.84 2.24
N ASN A 235 6.96 11.09 2.39
CA ASN A 235 8.23 11.47 2.96
C ASN A 235 9.43 10.73 2.34
N ASP A 236 9.37 10.31 1.08
CA ASP A 236 10.44 9.55 0.41
C ASP A 236 11.62 10.45 -0.02
N THR A 237 12.16 11.18 0.95
CA THR A 237 13.27 12.14 0.82
C THR A 237 13.91 12.34 2.19
N ARG A 238 15.01 13.08 2.27
CA ARG A 238 15.58 13.58 3.54
C ARG A 238 15.28 15.07 3.67
N PHE A 239 14.65 15.43 4.78
CA PHE A 239 14.35 16.81 5.15
C PHE A 239 15.52 17.44 5.93
N SER A 240 15.35 18.70 6.32
CA SER A 240 16.27 19.36 7.24
C SER A 240 16.43 18.58 8.56
N ALA A 241 17.61 18.70 9.20
CA ALA A 241 17.90 17.99 10.45
C ALA A 241 16.86 18.21 11.56
N ARG A 242 16.27 19.42 11.61
CA ARG A 242 15.19 19.74 12.55
C ARG A 242 13.93 18.90 12.30
N VAL A 243 13.54 18.75 11.03
CA VAL A 243 12.35 18.00 10.63
C VAL A 243 12.56 16.51 10.90
N GLU A 244 13.74 15.97 10.56
CA GLU A 244 14.09 14.58 10.83
C GLU A 244 14.04 14.25 12.32
N GLN A 245 14.61 15.12 13.16
CA GLN A 245 14.58 14.93 14.61
C GLN A 245 13.15 14.93 15.17
N GLU A 246 12.28 15.78 14.63
CA GLU A 246 10.88 15.84 15.07
C GLU A 246 10.10 14.61 14.61
N LEU A 247 10.29 14.13 13.37
CA LEU A 247 9.67 12.90 12.86
C LEU A 247 10.05 11.68 13.72
N GLU A 248 11.33 11.57 14.11
CA GLU A 248 11.82 10.50 14.97
C GLU A 248 11.25 10.63 16.39
N LYS A 249 11.28 11.83 16.97
CA LYS A 249 10.81 12.08 18.33
C LYS A 249 9.32 11.82 18.52
N THR A 250 8.49 12.07 17.51
CA THR A 250 7.04 11.82 17.58
C THR A 250 6.66 10.44 17.08
N GLU A 251 7.62 9.62 16.62
CA GLU A 251 7.35 8.31 16.00
C GLU A 251 6.31 8.42 14.87
N ALA A 252 6.44 9.44 14.01
CA ALA A 252 5.41 9.79 13.03
C ALA A 252 5.04 8.62 12.11
N ASP A 253 3.75 8.31 11.99
CA ASP A 253 3.25 7.20 11.18
C ASP A 253 2.84 7.69 9.78
N LEU A 254 3.47 7.15 8.75
CA LEU A 254 3.17 7.52 7.36
C LEU A 254 1.76 7.12 6.93
N LEU A 255 1.11 6.16 7.61
CA LEU A 255 -0.29 5.81 7.36
C LEU A 255 -1.26 6.93 7.77
N ASN A 256 -0.81 7.83 8.66
CA ASN A 256 -1.57 9.01 9.05
C ASN A 256 -1.39 10.21 8.09
N ASP A 257 -0.79 9.99 6.93
CA ASP A 257 -0.69 10.99 5.87
C ASP A 257 -2.06 11.63 5.58
N PRO A 258 -2.14 12.98 5.50
CA PRO A 258 -3.42 13.65 5.36
C PRO A 258 -4.23 13.22 4.12
N LEU A 259 -3.58 12.90 2.99
CA LEU A 259 -4.27 12.41 1.80
C LEU A 259 -4.79 10.98 2.03
N LEU A 260 -3.97 10.08 2.58
CA LEU A 260 -4.38 8.70 2.84
C LEU A 260 -5.60 8.63 3.75
N ARG A 261 -5.58 9.40 4.84
CA ARG A 261 -6.69 9.44 5.79
C ARG A 261 -7.97 9.94 5.12
N VAL A 262 -7.91 11.01 4.33
CA VAL A 262 -9.08 11.52 3.58
C VAL A 262 -9.62 10.50 2.57
N LEU A 263 -8.74 9.71 1.95
CA LEU A 263 -9.15 8.73 0.95
C LEU A 263 -9.80 7.48 1.57
N TYR A 264 -9.34 7.01 2.73
CA TYR A 264 -9.69 5.67 3.23
C TYR A 264 -10.38 5.65 4.60
N GLU A 265 -10.21 6.65 5.45
CA GLU A 265 -10.82 6.65 6.77
C GLU A 265 -12.35 6.74 6.69
N GLY A 266 -13.04 5.86 7.43
CA GLY A 266 -14.50 5.76 7.40
C GLY A 266 -15.12 5.26 6.08
N LYS A 267 -14.33 4.94 5.06
CA LYS A 267 -14.80 4.60 3.70
C LYS A 267 -14.72 3.11 3.39
N PHE A 268 -15.57 2.31 4.05
CA PHE A 268 -15.71 0.89 3.76
C PHE A 268 -16.57 0.63 2.50
N GLY A 269 -16.12 -0.31 1.66
CA GLY A 269 -16.91 -0.84 0.56
C GLY A 269 -16.98 0.03 -0.71
N THR A 270 -16.16 1.08 -0.83
CA THR A 270 -16.16 2.02 -1.97
C THR A 270 -15.83 1.32 -3.29
N TYR A 271 -14.82 0.45 -3.29
CA TYR A 271 -14.48 -0.39 -4.44
C TYR A 271 -15.65 -1.27 -4.88
N GLN A 272 -16.26 -2.01 -3.96
CA GLN A 272 -17.39 -2.90 -4.25
C GLN A 272 -18.57 -2.11 -4.82
N LYS A 273 -18.86 -0.92 -4.26
CA LYS A 273 -19.90 -0.01 -4.77
C LYS A 273 -19.58 0.48 -6.19
N ALA A 274 -18.32 0.85 -6.47
CA ALA A 274 -17.90 1.30 -7.79
C ALA A 274 -17.98 0.18 -8.84
N GLN A 275 -17.51 -1.03 -8.49
CA GLN A 275 -17.64 -2.22 -9.35
C GLN A 275 -19.11 -2.55 -9.64
N LEU A 276 -19.98 -2.49 -8.63
CA LEU A 276 -21.40 -2.74 -8.81
C LEU A 276 -22.04 -1.71 -9.77
N ARG A 277 -21.66 -0.43 -9.70
CA ARG A 277 -22.13 0.60 -10.66
C ARG A 277 -21.69 0.27 -12.08
N LYS A 278 -20.43 -0.13 -12.28
CA LYS A 278 -19.89 -0.51 -13.60
C LYS A 278 -20.59 -1.74 -14.17
N LEU A 279 -20.85 -2.75 -13.35
CA LEU A 279 -21.57 -3.96 -13.75
C LEU A 279 -23.02 -3.64 -14.15
N LYS A 280 -23.72 -2.81 -13.37
CA LYS A 280 -25.08 -2.36 -13.72
C LYS A 280 -25.11 -1.62 -15.05
N ALA A 281 -24.19 -0.68 -15.27
CA ALA A 281 -24.11 0.06 -16.53
C ALA A 281 -23.79 -0.82 -17.75
N LYS A 282 -23.07 -1.94 -17.56
CA LYS A 282 -22.80 -2.92 -18.63
C LYS A 282 -24.00 -3.82 -18.94
N ASN A 283 -24.85 -4.10 -17.96
CA ASN A 283 -26.01 -4.98 -18.09
C ASN A 283 -27.30 -4.26 -18.52
N GLU A 284 -27.27 -2.93 -18.62
CA GLU A 284 -28.37 -2.08 -19.12
C GLU A 284 -28.27 -1.82 -20.66
N VAL A 285 -27.40 -2.54 -21.36
CA VAL A 285 -27.24 -2.56 -22.83
C VAL A 285 -27.69 -3.91 -23.37
#